data_AF-A0A1H8LZX5-F1
#
_entry.id   AF-A0A1H8LZX5-F1
#
_cell.length_a   1.000
_cell.length_b   1.000
_cell.length_c   1.000
_cell.angle_alpha   90.00
_cell.angle_beta   90.00
_cell.angle_gamma   90.00
#
_symmetry.space_group_name_H-M   'P 1'
#
loop_
_entity.id
_entity.type
_entity.pdbx_description
1 polymer ?
#
loop_
_entity_poly.entity_id
_entity_poly.type
_entity_poly.pdbx_seq_one_letter_code
_entity_poly.pdbx_strand_id
1 'polypeptide(L)'
;MKKAKLRDSNEEKIAQGKDRKQPPETGVYVSTKEPLGMRFVVEDVIFAEDEEGFFLVQMIDEASAGDMTAMGDELDPDEWFTLVDQYGLVKPDGLRCSGKI
;
A
#
# COMPACT_ATOMS: atom_id res chain seq x y z
N MET A 1 37.69 -20.93 -38.37
CA MET A 1 36.35 -21.24 -37.79
C MET A 1 36.45 -21.11 -36.27
N LYS A 2 35.94 -20.03 -35.68
CA LYS A 2 35.92 -19.86 -34.22
C LYS A 2 34.46 -19.97 -33.77
N LYS A 3 34.17 -21.01 -32.99
CA LYS A 3 32.83 -21.29 -32.47
C LYS A 3 32.48 -20.29 -31.37
N ALA A 4 31.29 -19.71 -31.49
CA ALA A 4 30.67 -18.87 -30.50
C ALA A 4 30.52 -19.61 -29.17
N LYS A 5 30.91 -18.96 -28.07
CA LYS A 5 30.48 -19.30 -26.71
C LYS A 5 29.74 -18.08 -26.19
N LEU A 6 28.47 -17.99 -26.55
CA LEU A 6 27.49 -17.13 -25.91
C LEU A 6 27.44 -17.61 -24.45
N ARG A 7 27.95 -16.81 -23.52
CA ARG A 7 27.80 -17.04 -22.08
C ARG A 7 26.80 -16.00 -21.59
N ASP A 8 25.60 -16.51 -21.34
CA ASP A 8 24.57 -15.99 -20.47
C ASP A 8 25.03 -14.85 -19.57
N SER A 9 24.54 -13.66 -19.86
CA SER A 9 24.53 -12.51 -18.95
C SER A 9 23.08 -12.23 -18.62
N ASN A 10 22.41 -13.21 -17.99
CA ASN A 10 21.05 -13.04 -17.50
C ASN A 10 20.90 -13.70 -16.13
N GLU A 11 21.74 -13.29 -15.19
CA GLU A 11 21.47 -13.49 -13.78
C GLU A 11 22.14 -12.33 -13.04
N GLU A 12 21.51 -11.88 -11.97
CA GLU A 12 21.94 -10.74 -11.12
C GLU A 12 21.46 -9.34 -11.52
N LYS A 13 20.15 -9.20 -11.81
CA LYS A 13 19.37 -8.02 -11.35
C LYS A 13 18.00 -8.39 -10.81
N ILE A 14 17.89 -9.53 -10.12
CA ILE A 14 16.70 -9.89 -9.33
C ILE A 14 17.03 -9.59 -7.86
N ALA A 15 17.32 -8.31 -7.57
CA ALA A 15 17.53 -7.79 -6.22
C ALA A 15 17.02 -6.34 -6.10
N GLN A 16 16.02 -5.98 -6.91
CA GLN A 16 15.21 -4.77 -6.77
C GLN A 16 13.75 -5.25 -6.77
N GLY A 17 13.08 -5.13 -5.64
CA GLY A 17 11.72 -5.66 -5.45
C GLY A 17 11.46 -6.32 -4.09
N LYS A 18 12.44 -6.31 -3.17
CA LYS A 18 12.05 -6.04 -1.78
C LYS A 18 11.75 -4.55 -1.73
N ASP A 19 10.60 -4.18 -2.28
CA ASP A 19 10.01 -2.86 -2.11
C ASP A 19 10.13 -2.56 -0.62
N ARG A 20 10.77 -1.44 -0.29
CA ARG A 20 10.77 -0.97 1.09
C ARG A 20 9.30 -0.90 1.48
N LYS A 21 8.88 -1.72 2.44
CA LYS A 21 7.56 -1.70 3.05
C LYS A 21 7.35 -0.31 3.64
N GLN A 22 6.86 0.62 2.83
CA GLN A 22 6.64 2.01 3.24
C GLN A 22 5.23 2.12 3.82
N PRO A 23 5.06 2.93 4.87
CA PRO A 23 3.74 3.22 5.40
C PRO A 23 2.84 3.81 4.31
N PRO A 24 1.53 3.50 4.33
CA PRO A 24 0.61 4.13 3.42
C PRO A 24 0.48 5.62 3.69
N GLU A 25 -0.04 6.35 2.71
CA GLU A 25 -0.57 7.69 2.95
C GLU A 25 -2.03 7.60 3.41
N THR A 26 -2.51 8.59 4.14
CA THR A 26 -3.94 8.71 4.45
C THR A 26 -4.78 8.93 3.18
N GLY A 27 -6.04 8.50 3.25
CA GLY A 27 -7.03 8.64 2.17
C GLY A 27 -7.70 7.33 1.78
N VAL A 28 -8.46 7.40 0.67
CA VAL A 28 -9.25 6.28 0.16
C VAL A 28 -8.37 5.34 -0.67
N TYR A 29 -8.44 4.05 -0.38
CA TYR A 29 -7.85 2.97 -1.16
C TYR A 29 -8.96 2.12 -1.78
N VAL A 30 -8.76 1.72 -3.03
CA VAL A 30 -9.74 0.94 -3.81
C VAL A 30 -9.16 -0.42 -4.13
N SER A 31 -9.94 -1.47 -3.86
CA SER A 31 -9.64 -2.84 -4.25
C SER A 31 -9.64 -3.00 -5.76
N THR A 32 -8.56 -3.54 -6.30
CA THR A 32 -8.45 -3.94 -7.71
C THR A 32 -8.66 -5.44 -7.92
N LYS A 33 -8.78 -6.21 -6.82
CA LYS A 33 -9.11 -7.64 -6.81
C LYS A 33 -10.54 -7.85 -6.26
N GLU A 34 -11.00 -9.09 -6.23
CA GLU A 34 -12.35 -9.39 -5.72
C GLU A 34 -12.45 -9.21 -4.19
N PRO A 35 -13.51 -8.56 -3.68
CA PRO A 35 -14.56 -7.87 -4.43
C PRO A 35 -14.05 -6.56 -5.06
N LEU A 36 -14.25 -6.44 -6.38
CA LEU A 36 -13.72 -5.33 -7.17
C LEU A 36 -14.39 -4.01 -6.78
N GLY A 37 -13.60 -2.97 -6.55
CA GLY A 37 -14.12 -1.64 -6.22
C GLY A 37 -14.53 -1.45 -4.77
N MET A 38 -14.30 -2.44 -3.89
CA MET A 38 -14.39 -2.23 -2.44
C MET A 38 -13.44 -1.12 -1.99
N ARG A 39 -13.89 -0.27 -1.07
CA ARG A 39 -13.17 0.93 -0.64
C ARG A 39 -12.87 0.89 0.85
N PHE A 40 -11.64 1.25 1.18
CA PHE A 40 -11.13 1.39 2.54
C PHE A 40 -10.63 2.81 2.72
N VAL A 41 -10.80 3.38 3.90
CA VAL A 41 -10.30 4.71 4.22
C VAL A 41 -9.20 4.56 5.26
N VAL A 42 -7.97 4.96 4.91
CA VAL A 42 -6.89 5.13 5.89
C VAL A 42 -7.07 6.51 6.51
N GLU A 43 -7.48 6.54 7.77
CA GLU A 43 -7.72 7.79 8.51
C GLU A 43 -6.42 8.39 9.03
N ASP A 44 -5.54 7.55 9.56
CA ASP A 44 -4.28 7.98 10.15
C ASP A 44 -3.20 6.88 10.06
N VAL A 45 -1.94 7.31 10.14
CA VAL A 45 -0.78 6.41 10.16
C VAL A 45 0.17 6.85 11.27
N ILE A 46 0.24 6.06 12.32
CA ILE A 46 1.05 6.35 13.51
C ILE A 46 2.40 5.65 13.36
N PHE A 47 3.48 6.40 13.56
CA PHE A 47 4.84 5.88 13.50
C PHE A 47 5.35 5.63 14.92
N ALA A 48 5.95 4.47 15.15
CA ALA A 48 6.68 4.25 16.40
C ALA A 48 8.06 4.90 16.30
N GLU A 49 8.31 5.92 17.12
CA GLU A 49 9.60 6.62 17.15
C GLU A 49 10.74 5.71 17.64
N ASP A 50 10.41 4.70 18.44
CA ASP A 50 11.36 3.76 19.06
C ASP A 50 11.60 2.48 18.23
N GLU A 51 10.81 2.23 17.18
CA GLU A 51 10.89 1.01 16.37
C GLU A 51 11.02 1.33 14.87
N GLU A 52 12.25 1.21 14.35
CA GLU A 52 12.55 1.52 12.95
C GLU A 52 11.73 0.65 11.99
N GLY A 53 10.81 1.29 11.27
CA GLY A 53 9.97 0.65 10.25
C GLY A 53 8.65 0.09 10.76
N PHE A 54 8.33 0.26 12.05
CA PHE A 54 7.00 -0.07 12.57
C PHE A 54 6.04 1.13 12.45
N PHE A 55 4.82 0.85 12.02
CA PHE A 55 3.73 1.83 11.91
C PHE A 55 2.38 1.13 12.13
N LEU A 56 1.40 1.88 12.61
CA LEU A 56 0.01 1.45 12.75
C LEU A 56 -0.86 2.22 11.76
N VAL A 57 -1.68 1.49 11.02
CA VAL A 57 -2.63 2.06 10.06
C VAL A 57 -4.02 2.02 10.67
N GLN A 58 -4.60 3.18 10.95
CA GLN A 58 -5.99 3.28 11.37
C GLN A 58 -6.86 3.34 10.11
N MET A 59 -7.77 2.38 9.98
CA MET A 59 -8.66 2.27 8.84
C MET A 59 -10.12 2.20 9.26
N ILE A 60 -10.98 2.69 8.39
CA ILE A 60 -12.42 2.53 8.50
C ILE A 60 -13.00 2.12 7.16
N ASP A 61 -14.11 1.38 7.19
CA ASP A 61 -14.88 1.15 5.97
C ASP A 61 -15.48 2.48 5.46
N GLU A 62 -15.59 2.65 4.14
CA GLU A 62 -16.10 3.91 3.57
C GLU A 62 -17.53 4.23 4.03
N ALA A 63 -18.37 3.22 4.30
CA ALA A 63 -19.75 3.47 4.74
C ALA A 63 -19.79 4.09 6.15
N SER A 64 -18.74 3.88 6.95
CA SER A 64 -18.59 4.41 8.30
C SER A 64 -17.71 5.65 8.39
N ALA A 65 -17.05 6.10 7.32
CA ALA A 65 -16.11 7.24 7.31
C ALA A 65 -16.71 8.62 7.71
N GLY A 66 -18.03 8.70 7.91
CA GLY A 66 -18.74 9.89 8.42
C GLY A 66 -19.35 9.71 9.81
N ASP A 67 -19.22 8.52 10.41
CA ASP A 67 -19.73 8.21 11.74
C ASP A 67 -18.60 8.30 12.76
N MET A 68 -18.59 9.38 13.54
CA MET A 68 -17.59 9.60 14.60
C MET A 68 -17.65 8.56 15.74
N THR A 69 -18.65 7.68 15.73
CA THR A 69 -18.80 6.59 16.70
C THR A 69 -18.38 5.23 16.16
N ALA A 70 -18.09 5.13 14.85
CA ALA A 70 -17.62 3.91 14.25
C ALA A 70 -16.19 3.61 14.70
N MET A 71 -15.96 2.36 15.10
CA MET A 71 -14.62 1.88 15.42
C MET A 71 -13.93 1.47 14.13
N GLY A 72 -12.78 2.09 13.86
CA GLY A 72 -11.87 1.65 12.82
C GLY A 72 -11.08 0.40 13.25
N ASP A 73 -10.53 -0.29 12.25
CA ASP A 73 -9.53 -1.33 12.43
C ASP A 73 -8.13 -0.68 12.53
N GLU A 74 -7.32 -1.15 13.48
CA GLU A 74 -5.90 -0.79 13.57
C GLU A 74 -5.08 -1.95 13.05
N LEU A 75 -4.25 -1.70 12.03
CA LEU A 75 -3.42 -2.71 11.40
C LEU A 75 -1.93 -2.44 11.61
N ASP A 76 -1.18 -3.47 11.97
CA ASP A 76 0.28 -3.43 11.94
C ASP A 76 0.82 -3.47 10.49
N PRO A 77 2.14 -3.31 10.26
CA PRO A 77 2.69 -3.31 8.92
C PRO A 77 2.40 -4.60 8.15
N ASP A 78 2.52 -5.77 8.80
CA ASP A 78 2.33 -7.06 8.14
C ASP A 78 0.84 -7.30 7.80
N GLU A 79 -0.07 -6.90 8.68
CA GLU A 79 -1.51 -6.93 8.42
C GLU A 79 -1.89 -6.00 7.26
N TRP A 80 -1.36 -4.77 7.25
CA TRP A 80 -1.56 -3.84 6.14
C TRP A 80 -1.09 -4.42 4.80
N PHE A 81 0.13 -4.94 4.72
CA PHE A 81 0.63 -5.50 3.46
C PHE A 81 -0.09 -6.79 3.05
N THR A 82 -0.56 -7.58 4.02
CA THR A 82 -1.41 -8.74 3.74
C THR A 82 -2.73 -8.30 3.10
N LEU A 83 -3.33 -7.22 3.61
CA LEU A 83 -4.55 -6.65 3.06
C LEU A 83 -4.34 -6.07 1.65
N VAL A 84 -3.25 -5.31 1.46
CA VAL A 84 -2.86 -4.76 0.15
C VAL A 84 -2.64 -5.90 -0.86
N ASP A 85 -1.96 -6.98 -0.47
CA ASP A 85 -1.77 -8.14 -1.34
C ASP A 85 -3.11 -8.84 -1.63
N GLN A 86 -3.94 -9.07 -0.62
CA GLN A 86 -5.22 -9.76 -0.77
C GLN A 86 -6.17 -9.04 -1.72
N TYR A 87 -6.30 -7.71 -1.59
CA TYR A 87 -7.27 -6.91 -2.35
C TYR A 87 -6.67 -6.09 -3.50
N GLY A 88 -5.34 -6.07 -3.64
CA GLY A 88 -4.66 -5.22 -4.61
C GLY A 88 -5.00 -3.75 -4.40
N LEU A 89 -4.89 -3.26 -3.16
CA LEU A 89 -5.32 -1.91 -2.79
C LEU A 89 -4.46 -0.86 -3.48
N VAL A 90 -5.12 0.08 -4.16
CA VAL A 90 -4.47 1.24 -4.79
C VAL A 90 -5.14 2.53 -4.33
N LYS A 91 -4.33 3.55 -4.04
CA LYS A 91 -4.83 4.91 -3.85
C LYS A 91 -5.11 5.51 -5.23
N PRO A 92 -6.35 5.83 -5.60
CA PRO A 92 -6.63 6.46 -6.88
C PRO A 92 -6.01 7.87 -6.87
N ASP A 93 -5.03 8.11 -7.74
CA ASP A 93 -4.48 9.44 -7.99
C ASP A 93 -5.61 10.38 -8.46
N GLY A 94 -6.18 11.19 -7.56
CA GLY A 94 -7.47 11.79 -7.91
C GLY A 94 -8.12 12.82 -7.00
N LEU A 95 -7.42 13.44 -6.04
CA LEU A 95 -7.77 14.80 -5.63
C LEU A 95 -6.51 15.62 -5.36
N ARG A 96 -5.71 15.77 -6.42
CA ARG A 96 -4.81 16.91 -6.51
C ARG A 96 -5.70 18.15 -6.57
N CYS A 97 -6.00 18.75 -5.41
CA CYS A 97 -6.63 20.07 -5.28
C CYS A 97 -5.77 21.09 -6.04
N SER A 98 -5.99 21.15 -7.35
CA SER A 98 -5.40 22.13 -8.25
C SER A 98 -6.24 23.38 -8.11
N GLY A 99 -6.20 23.98 -6.92
CA GLY A 99 -6.73 25.31 -6.66
C GLY A 99 -5.88 26.32 -7.41
N LYS A 100 -6.21 26.55 -8.69
CA LYS A 100 -5.94 27.83 -9.34
C LYS A 100 -7.06 28.77 -8.92
N ILE A 101 -6.72 29.74 -8.08
CA ILE A 101 -7.41 31.02 -8.00
C ILE A 101 -6.33 32.09 -8.12
#